data_AF-A0A8H8REV2-F1
#
_entry.id   AF-A0A8H8REV2-F1
#
_cell.length_a   1.000
_cell.length_b   1.000
_cell.length_c   1.000
_cell.angle_alpha   90.00
_cell.angle_beta   90.00
_cell.angle_gamma   90.00
#
_symmetry.space_group_name_H-M   'P 1'
#
loop_
_entity.id
_entity.type
_entity.pdbx_description
1 polymer ?
#
loop_
_entity_poly.entity_id
_entity_poly.type
_entity_poly.pdbx_seq_one_letter_code
_entity_poly.pdbx_strand_id
1 'polypeptide(L)'
;MTQTEIPVGLPHKNPTKAYWQTPPLPIADHRTTPELPRSSKYVIVGSGISGASIAYKLLQEEPSASIVMLEARQAASGASGRNGGHCRADRYSKFKSDLEKFGKEDALLLDKLEEDNVRNVGAFIKKHKIDCDLRDVETVDIFIDPVQWDEALAALKARKEEFSERLEAKFLTKYKVWDAQETKEKLLVPAGVGAVTFPAYALSPYKFVCELLEMSIRKGMNLQTNTAVIKVAPILAPKKKWIGHTERGDIIANKVILATNAYTAALYPPVAEFIIPTRGQVCWFEYCWESGTEKDLWAEQWYLWALFSIST
;
A
#
# COMPACT_ATOMS: atom_id res chain seq x y z
N MET A 1 20.59 -14.83 4.35
CA MET A 1 20.01 -13.48 4.19
C MET A 1 20.77 -12.58 5.12
N THR A 2 21.60 -11.70 4.56
CA THR A 2 22.37 -10.72 5.32
C THR A 2 21.39 -9.81 6.07
N GLN A 3 21.50 -9.78 7.40
CA GLN A 3 20.95 -8.69 8.19
C GLN A 3 21.44 -7.41 7.53
N THR A 4 20.54 -6.53 7.11
CA THR A 4 20.94 -5.23 6.58
C THR A 4 21.80 -4.55 7.66
N GLU A 5 23.07 -4.27 7.35
CA GLU A 5 23.99 -3.51 8.23
C GLU A 5 23.50 -2.09 8.53
N ILE A 6 22.40 -1.67 7.88
CA ILE A 6 21.74 -0.39 8.11
C ILE A 6 20.88 -0.51 9.39
N PRO A 7 21.25 0.15 10.50
CA PRO A 7 20.42 0.15 11.70
C PRO A 7 19.06 0.78 11.41
N VAL A 8 17.99 0.11 11.82
CA VAL A 8 16.62 0.62 11.66
C VAL A 8 16.41 1.82 12.59
N GLY A 9 16.50 3.02 12.01
CA GLY A 9 16.30 4.28 12.72
C GLY A 9 14.90 4.87 12.54
N LEU A 10 14.70 6.05 13.12
CA LEU A 10 13.51 6.88 12.86
C LEU A 10 13.55 7.45 11.43
N PRO A 11 12.40 7.91 10.87
CA PRO A 11 12.37 8.55 9.56
C PRO A 11 13.38 9.71 9.44
N HIS A 12 14.09 9.77 8.30
CA HIS A 12 15.03 10.86 8.03
C HIS A 12 14.31 12.22 8.00
N LYS A 13 14.86 13.24 8.66
CA LYS A 13 14.24 14.57 8.77
C LYS A 13 14.04 15.25 7.41
N ASN A 14 14.98 15.04 6.48
CA ASN A 14 14.95 15.59 5.13
C ASN A 14 14.79 14.47 4.08
N PRO A 15 13.58 13.94 3.86
CA PRO A 15 13.32 12.91 2.86
C PRO A 15 13.41 13.51 1.44
N THR A 16 13.67 12.66 0.43
CA THR A 16 13.43 13.06 -0.96
C THR A 16 11.94 13.34 -1.19
N LYS A 17 11.64 14.33 -2.04
CA LYS A 17 10.27 14.67 -2.43
C LYS A 17 9.73 13.61 -3.37
N ALA A 18 8.49 13.17 -3.13
CA ALA A 18 7.81 12.21 -3.99
C ALA A 18 6.85 12.92 -4.95
N TYR A 19 6.68 12.36 -6.14
CA TYR A 19 5.79 12.90 -7.18
C TYR A 19 4.37 13.14 -6.66
N TRP A 20 3.76 12.13 -6.04
CA TRP A 20 2.40 12.22 -5.52
C TRP A 20 2.18 13.32 -4.48
N GLN A 21 3.25 13.74 -3.78
CA GLN A 21 3.20 14.74 -2.71
C GLN A 21 3.50 16.16 -3.22
N THR A 22 3.54 16.34 -4.55
CA THR A 22 3.86 17.61 -5.20
C THR A 22 2.73 18.02 -6.17
N PRO A 23 1.97 19.08 -5.88
CA PRO A 23 1.98 19.87 -4.64
C PRO A 23 1.48 19.06 -3.43
N PRO A 24 1.83 19.45 -2.19
CA PRO A 24 1.29 18.82 -1.00
C PRO A 24 -0.22 19.10 -0.88
N LEU A 25 -0.99 18.13 -0.37
CA LEU A 25 -2.40 18.35 -0.02
C LEU A 25 -2.52 19.20 1.25
N PRO A 26 -3.66 19.90 1.48
CA PRO A 26 -3.85 20.72 2.68
C PRO A 26 -3.64 19.98 4.02
N ILE A 27 -3.89 18.67 4.04
CA ILE A 27 -3.68 17.82 5.23
C ILE A 27 -2.19 17.55 5.54
N ALA A 28 -1.26 17.84 4.62
CA ALA A 28 0.15 17.44 4.73
C ALA A 28 0.78 17.80 6.08
N ASP A 29 0.59 19.05 6.54
CA ASP A 29 1.11 19.55 7.82
C ASP A 29 0.00 19.75 8.86
N HIS A 30 -1.10 19.00 8.74
CA HIS A 30 -2.26 19.16 9.61
C HIS A 30 -1.96 18.81 11.07
N ARG A 31 -2.48 19.65 11.97
CA ARG A 31 -2.57 19.38 13.41
C ARG A 31 -3.98 19.72 13.85
N THR A 32 -4.71 18.74 14.36
CA THR A 32 -6.10 18.94 14.81
C THR A 32 -6.16 19.86 16.04
N THR A 33 -5.15 19.80 16.91
CA THR A 33 -4.99 20.70 18.06
C THR A 33 -3.58 21.29 18.10
N PRO A 34 -3.40 22.55 18.57
CA PRO A 34 -2.07 23.16 18.71
C PRO A 34 -1.16 22.38 19.66
N GLU A 35 -1.73 21.92 20.78
CA GLU A 35 -1.04 21.10 21.77
C GLU A 35 -1.32 19.61 21.54
N LEU A 36 -0.33 18.78 21.87
CA LEU A 36 -0.49 17.33 21.85
C LEU A 36 -1.45 16.90 22.98
N PRO A 37 -2.51 16.13 22.69
CA PRO A 37 -3.36 15.59 23.74
C PRO A 37 -2.58 14.72 24.72
N ARG A 38 -2.77 14.94 26.03
CA ARG A 38 -2.04 14.20 27.08
C ARG A 38 -2.43 12.73 27.19
N SER A 39 -3.64 12.37 26.76
CA SER A 39 -4.08 10.98 26.74
C SER A 39 -5.14 10.69 25.69
N SER A 40 -5.25 9.42 25.29
CA SER A 40 -6.22 8.91 24.33
C SER A 40 -6.54 7.44 24.60
N LYS A 41 -7.70 6.94 24.15
CA LYS A 41 -7.98 5.50 24.23
C LYS A 41 -7.03 4.74 23.29
N TYR A 42 -6.94 5.19 22.05
CA TYR A 42 -6.03 4.65 21.03
C TYR A 42 -5.01 5.71 20.61
N VAL A 43 -3.75 5.31 20.54
CA VAL A 43 -2.69 6.06 19.84
C VAL A 43 -2.23 5.23 18.66
N ILE A 44 -2.32 5.79 17.45
CA ILE A 44 -1.84 5.17 16.22
C ILE A 44 -0.57 5.90 15.80
N VAL A 45 0.53 5.17 15.63
CA VAL A 45 1.80 5.74 15.17
C VAL A 45 1.97 5.42 13.69
N GLY A 46 2.00 6.45 12.85
CA GLY A 46 2.09 6.36 11.40
C GLY A 46 0.76 6.62 10.71
N SER A 47 0.78 7.56 9.75
CA SER A 47 -0.39 7.98 8.96
C SER A 47 -0.46 7.35 7.57
N GLY A 48 0.28 6.28 7.33
CA GLY A 48 0.18 5.49 6.11
C GLY A 48 -1.15 4.74 5.99
N ILE A 49 -1.33 3.98 4.91
CA ILE A 49 -2.59 3.28 4.61
C ILE A 49 -3.06 2.38 5.75
N SER A 50 -2.16 1.69 6.44
CA SER A 50 -2.52 0.84 7.59
C SER A 50 -3.08 1.67 8.74
N GLY A 51 -2.41 2.78 9.11
CA GLY A 51 -2.86 3.66 10.19
C GLY A 51 -4.20 4.32 9.86
N ALA A 52 -4.34 4.86 8.65
CA ALA A 52 -5.57 5.48 8.17
C ALA A 52 -6.75 4.49 8.13
N SER A 53 -6.55 3.30 7.58
CA SER A 53 -7.58 2.25 7.52
C SER A 53 -8.01 1.77 8.91
N ILE A 54 -7.04 1.58 9.82
CA ILE A 54 -7.33 1.19 11.21
C ILE A 54 -8.13 2.28 11.92
N ALA A 55 -7.73 3.55 11.80
CA ALA A 55 -8.46 4.67 12.40
C ALA A 55 -9.90 4.74 11.86
N TYR A 56 -10.05 4.69 10.54
CA TYR A 56 -11.35 4.72 9.89
C TYR A 56 -12.26 3.60 10.39
N LYS A 57 -11.75 2.37 10.45
CA LYS A 57 -12.49 1.18 10.89
C LYS A 57 -12.84 1.24 12.38
N LEU A 58 -11.91 1.65 13.24
CA LEU A 58 -12.17 1.85 14.66
C LEU A 58 -13.29 2.87 14.88
N LEU A 59 -13.35 3.96 14.11
CA LEU A 59 -14.41 4.96 14.20
C LEU A 59 -15.74 4.51 13.58
N GLN A 60 -15.77 3.44 12.79
CA GLN A 60 -17.04 2.80 12.41
C GLN A 60 -17.59 1.95 13.54
N GLU A 61 -16.72 1.19 14.21
CA GLU A 61 -17.11 0.22 15.25
C GLU A 61 -17.32 0.88 16.62
N GLU A 62 -16.55 1.91 16.92
CA GLU A 62 -16.63 2.67 18.16
C GLU A 62 -16.60 4.19 17.85
N PRO A 63 -17.74 4.78 17.44
CA PRO A 63 -17.80 6.18 17.02
C PRO A 63 -17.35 7.21 18.07
N SER A 64 -17.41 6.86 19.36
CA SER A 64 -16.99 7.72 20.47
C SER A 64 -15.55 7.48 20.93
N ALA A 65 -14.79 6.62 20.24
CA ALA A 65 -13.41 6.34 20.59
C ALA A 65 -12.54 7.60 20.45
N SER A 66 -11.80 7.95 21.50
CA SER A 66 -10.71 8.92 21.37
C SER A 66 -9.52 8.26 20.66
N ILE A 67 -9.14 8.82 19.52
CA ILE A 67 -8.02 8.37 18.70
C ILE A 67 -7.09 9.56 18.46
N VAL A 68 -5.82 9.39 18.78
CA VAL A 68 -4.74 10.32 18.41
C VAL A 68 -3.81 9.59 17.44
N MET A 69 -3.61 10.15 16.26
CA MET A 69 -2.66 9.64 15.27
C MET A 69 -1.44 10.55 15.21
N LEU A 70 -0.26 9.96 15.35
CA LEU A 70 1.03 10.66 15.34
C LEU A 70 1.81 10.29 14.08
N GLU A 71 2.22 11.30 13.31
CA GLU A 71 3.04 11.15 12.11
C GLU A 71 4.33 11.93 12.27
N ALA A 72 5.47 11.28 11.98
CA ALA A 72 6.79 11.85 12.19
C ALA A 72 7.10 13.01 11.24
N ARG A 73 6.54 12.99 10.03
CA ARG A 73 6.70 14.02 8.99
C ARG A 73 5.32 14.54 8.56
N GLN A 74 5.13 14.78 7.27
CA GLN A 74 3.82 15.10 6.69
C GLN A 74 2.92 13.86 6.62
N ALA A 75 1.60 14.09 6.61
CA ALA A 75 0.59 13.06 6.44
C ALA A 75 0.87 12.17 5.22
N ALA A 76 0.72 10.85 5.37
CA ALA A 76 0.95 9.84 4.33
C ALA A 76 2.33 9.90 3.64
N SER A 77 3.33 10.55 4.23
CA SER A 77 4.65 10.80 3.59
C SER A 77 5.59 9.58 3.54
N GLY A 78 5.19 8.46 4.13
CA GLY A 78 5.91 7.17 4.12
C GLY A 78 5.72 6.40 2.81
N ALA A 79 5.90 5.08 2.84
CA ALA A 79 5.76 4.22 1.65
C ALA A 79 4.40 4.34 0.94
N SER A 80 3.32 4.57 1.70
CA SER A 80 1.96 4.66 1.14
C SER A 80 1.79 5.84 0.18
N GLY A 81 2.35 7.02 0.45
CA GLY A 81 2.28 8.16 -0.46
C GLY A 81 3.40 8.21 -1.50
N ARG A 82 4.13 7.11 -1.73
CA ARG A 82 5.35 7.06 -2.56
C ARG A 82 5.43 5.88 -3.53
N ASN A 83 4.45 4.98 -3.52
CA ASN A 83 4.42 3.80 -4.40
C ASN A 83 3.89 4.15 -5.81
N GLY A 84 3.85 3.18 -6.73
CA GLY A 84 3.43 3.37 -8.12
C GLY A 84 1.93 3.57 -8.38
N GLY A 85 1.06 3.43 -7.37
CA GLY A 85 -0.38 3.62 -7.53
C GLY A 85 -1.14 2.43 -8.15
N HIS A 86 -0.48 1.29 -8.32
CA HIS A 86 -1.12 0.06 -8.80
C HIS A 86 -1.94 -0.61 -7.70
N CYS A 87 -3.16 -1.02 -8.04
CA CYS A 87 -4.01 -1.85 -7.20
C CYS A 87 -4.55 -3.00 -8.06
N ARG A 88 -3.87 -4.15 -7.98
CA ARG A 88 -4.09 -5.33 -8.82
C ARG A 88 -3.95 -6.61 -7.99
N ALA A 89 -4.60 -7.69 -8.43
CA ALA A 89 -4.51 -8.99 -7.78
C ALA A 89 -3.43 -9.84 -8.47
N ASP A 90 -2.19 -9.76 -7.98
CA ASP A 90 -1.00 -10.38 -8.59
C ASP A 90 -0.74 -11.84 -8.12
N ARG A 91 -1.47 -12.30 -7.11
CA ARG A 91 -1.22 -13.57 -6.41
C ARG A 91 -1.41 -14.80 -7.29
N TYR A 92 -2.11 -14.69 -8.41
CA TYR A 92 -2.27 -15.79 -9.36
C TYR A 92 -0.93 -16.41 -9.76
N SER A 93 0.12 -15.59 -9.92
CA SER A 93 1.46 -16.02 -10.32
C SER A 93 2.17 -16.87 -9.25
N LYS A 94 1.71 -16.77 -7.99
CA LYS A 94 2.24 -17.54 -6.84
C LYS A 94 1.30 -18.65 -6.38
N PHE A 95 0.14 -18.81 -7.00
CA PHE A 95 -0.88 -19.74 -6.53
C PHE A 95 -0.35 -21.19 -6.42
N LYS A 96 0.40 -21.67 -7.43
CA LYS A 96 0.98 -23.02 -7.41
C LYS A 96 1.99 -23.20 -6.27
N SER A 97 2.87 -22.23 -6.06
CA SER A 97 3.85 -22.33 -4.96
C SER A 97 3.21 -22.15 -3.59
N ASP A 98 2.12 -21.38 -3.49
CA ASP A 98 1.31 -21.27 -2.27
C ASP A 98 0.61 -22.61 -1.96
N LEU A 99 0.08 -23.32 -2.97
CA LEU A 99 -0.48 -24.66 -2.80
C LEU A 99 0.56 -25.65 -2.24
N GLU A 100 1.76 -25.66 -2.81
CA GLU A 100 2.85 -26.56 -2.40
C GLU A 100 3.35 -26.24 -0.98
N LYS A 101 3.38 -24.96 -0.61
CA LYS A 101 3.96 -24.50 0.65
C LYS A 101 2.98 -24.51 1.83
N PHE A 102 1.72 -24.14 1.58
CA PHE A 102 0.72 -23.92 2.63
C PHE A 102 -0.47 -24.87 2.54
N GLY A 103 -0.61 -25.58 1.42
CA GLY A 103 -1.75 -26.44 1.16
C GLY A 103 -2.95 -25.68 0.58
N LYS A 104 -3.96 -26.46 0.19
CA LYS A 104 -5.13 -26.01 -0.58
C LYS A 104 -5.91 -24.86 0.07
N GLU A 105 -6.31 -25.02 1.33
CA GLU A 105 -7.21 -24.04 1.97
C GLU A 105 -6.53 -22.68 2.17
N ASP A 106 -5.26 -22.67 2.60
CA ASP A 106 -4.52 -21.43 2.80
C ASP A 106 -4.20 -20.73 1.48
N ALA A 107 -3.84 -21.48 0.43
CA ALA A 107 -3.62 -20.91 -0.90
C ALA A 107 -4.88 -20.24 -1.47
N LEU A 108 -6.03 -20.90 -1.33
CA LEU A 108 -7.32 -20.35 -1.75
C LEU A 108 -7.72 -19.13 -0.93
N LEU A 109 -7.45 -19.15 0.39
CA LEU A 109 -7.71 -18.01 1.26
C LEU A 109 -6.86 -16.80 0.88
N LEU A 110 -5.56 -16.98 0.62
CA LEU A 110 -4.64 -15.91 0.24
C LEU A 110 -5.01 -15.27 -1.10
N ASP A 111 -5.30 -16.09 -2.10
CA ASP A 111 -5.71 -15.64 -3.43
C ASP A 111 -7.02 -14.83 -3.37
N LYS A 112 -8.03 -15.38 -2.67
CA LYS A 112 -9.32 -14.70 -2.46
C LYS A 112 -9.17 -13.39 -1.68
N LEU A 113 -8.32 -13.37 -0.65
CA LEU A 113 -8.09 -12.17 0.16
C LEU A 113 -7.58 -11.00 -0.71
N GLU A 114 -6.69 -11.29 -1.67
CA GLU A 114 -6.16 -10.26 -2.55
C GLU A 114 -7.21 -9.78 -3.57
N GLU A 115 -7.95 -10.69 -4.20
CA GLU A 115 -9.06 -10.33 -5.10
C GLU A 115 -10.12 -9.48 -4.39
N ASP A 116 -10.53 -9.91 -3.19
CA ASP A 116 -11.49 -9.18 -2.36
C ASP A 116 -10.95 -7.81 -1.99
N ASN A 117 -9.66 -7.69 -1.64
CA ASN A 117 -9.05 -6.42 -1.30
C ASN A 117 -9.08 -5.43 -2.48
N VAL A 118 -8.67 -5.84 -3.68
CA VAL A 118 -8.68 -4.98 -4.88
C VAL A 118 -10.10 -4.52 -5.20
N ARG A 119 -11.06 -5.45 -5.22
CA ARG A 119 -12.47 -5.14 -5.45
C ARG A 119 -13.03 -4.19 -4.39
N ASN A 120 -12.73 -4.44 -3.12
CA ASN A 120 -13.23 -3.63 -2.01
C ASN A 120 -12.64 -2.22 -2.03
N VAL A 121 -11.37 -2.04 -2.40
CA VAL A 121 -10.75 -0.71 -2.57
C VAL A 121 -11.48 0.07 -3.67
N GLY A 122 -11.66 -0.52 -4.85
CA GLY A 122 -12.39 0.12 -5.95
C GLY A 122 -13.83 0.47 -5.58
N ALA A 123 -14.56 -0.47 -4.95
CA ALA A 123 -15.93 -0.25 -4.48
C ALA A 123 -16.02 0.83 -3.40
N PHE A 124 -15.06 0.86 -2.46
CA PHE A 124 -14.99 1.85 -1.40
C PHE A 124 -14.79 3.27 -1.96
N ILE A 125 -13.81 3.43 -2.86
CA ILE A 125 -13.52 4.72 -3.51
C ILE A 125 -14.75 5.21 -4.27
N LYS A 126 -15.39 4.35 -5.07
CA LYS A 126 -16.61 4.68 -5.84
C LYS A 126 -17.78 5.04 -4.93
N LYS A 127 -18.02 4.26 -3.87
CA LYS A 127 -19.09 4.49 -2.89
C LYS A 127 -18.94 5.84 -2.17
N HIS A 128 -17.72 6.17 -1.77
CA HIS A 128 -17.44 7.39 -1.00
C HIS A 128 -17.10 8.60 -1.90
N LYS A 129 -17.06 8.41 -3.23
CA LYS A 129 -16.71 9.44 -4.22
C LYS A 129 -15.36 10.10 -3.90
N ILE A 130 -14.38 9.28 -3.56
CA ILE A 130 -13.04 9.76 -3.20
C ILE A 130 -12.32 10.22 -4.47
N ASP A 131 -11.91 11.48 -4.50
CA ASP A 131 -11.12 12.06 -5.58
C ASP A 131 -9.64 11.66 -5.44
N CYS A 132 -9.31 10.44 -5.89
CA CYS A 132 -7.95 9.91 -5.86
C CYS A 132 -7.48 9.43 -7.23
N ASP A 133 -7.95 10.04 -8.32
CA ASP A 133 -7.57 9.70 -9.70
C ASP A 133 -7.80 8.21 -10.03
N LEU A 134 -8.84 7.61 -9.47
CA LEU A 134 -9.14 6.18 -9.71
C LEU A 134 -9.49 5.95 -11.18
N ARG A 135 -8.78 4.99 -11.81
CA ARG A 135 -9.06 4.50 -13.15
C ARG A 135 -9.25 2.99 -13.11
N ASP A 136 -10.36 2.51 -13.67
CA ASP A 136 -10.53 1.12 -14.08
C ASP A 136 -9.60 0.87 -15.28
N VAL A 137 -8.61 -0.02 -15.12
CA VAL A 137 -7.61 -0.31 -16.16
C VAL A 137 -7.42 -1.82 -16.30
N GLU A 138 -6.73 -2.24 -17.34
CA GLU A 138 -6.14 -3.59 -17.40
C GLU A 138 -4.67 -3.51 -17.02
N THR A 139 -4.19 -4.50 -16.28
CA THR A 139 -2.76 -4.70 -16.05
C THR A 139 -2.25 -5.80 -16.98
N VAL A 140 -0.96 -5.76 -17.28
CA VAL A 140 -0.29 -6.74 -18.14
C VAL A 140 0.97 -7.24 -17.45
N ASP A 141 1.11 -8.56 -17.39
CA ASP A 141 2.34 -9.24 -17.05
C ASP A 141 2.94 -9.81 -18.33
N ILE A 142 4.14 -9.35 -18.67
CA ILE A 142 4.85 -9.76 -19.88
C ILE A 142 6.03 -10.63 -19.48
N PHE A 143 6.10 -11.81 -20.09
CA PHE A 143 7.15 -12.78 -19.84
C PHE A 143 8.12 -12.76 -21.00
N ILE A 144 9.41 -12.59 -20.69
CA ILE A 144 10.52 -12.71 -21.66
C ILE A 144 11.36 -13.97 -21.40
N ASP A 145 11.19 -14.58 -20.23
CA ASP A 145 11.82 -15.82 -19.83
C ASP A 145 10.83 -16.98 -20.03
N PRO A 146 11.14 -17.98 -20.89
CA PRO A 146 10.27 -19.14 -21.12
C PRO A 146 9.93 -19.93 -19.85
N VAL A 147 10.85 -20.03 -18.89
CA VAL A 147 10.63 -20.78 -17.65
C VAL A 147 9.59 -20.06 -16.79
N GLN A 148 9.72 -18.74 -16.63
CA GLN A 148 8.73 -17.94 -15.90
C GLN A 148 7.36 -17.96 -16.59
N TRP A 149 7.34 -18.04 -17.92
CA TRP A 149 6.11 -18.16 -18.68
C TRP A 149 5.40 -19.49 -18.41
N ASP A 150 6.12 -20.60 -18.47
CA ASP A 150 5.58 -21.93 -18.17
C ASP A 150 5.08 -22.02 -16.71
N GLU A 151 5.80 -21.40 -15.77
CA GLU A 151 5.38 -21.29 -14.37
C GLU A 151 4.07 -20.52 -14.22
N ALA A 152 3.90 -19.38 -14.90
CA ALA A 152 2.68 -18.59 -14.87
C ALA A 152 1.48 -19.35 -15.44
N LEU A 153 1.67 -20.06 -16.57
CA LEU A 153 0.63 -20.93 -17.15
C LEU A 153 0.24 -22.07 -16.20
N ALA A 154 1.22 -22.71 -15.57
CA ALA A 154 0.97 -23.76 -14.58
C ALA A 154 0.20 -23.23 -13.36
N ALA A 155 0.52 -22.02 -12.91
CA ALA A 155 -0.17 -21.38 -11.79
C ALA A 155 -1.62 -21.03 -12.14
N LEU A 156 -1.89 -20.48 -13.33
CA LEU A 156 -3.25 -20.23 -13.82
C LEU A 156 -4.07 -21.52 -13.94
N LYS A 157 -3.45 -22.60 -14.44
CA LYS A 157 -4.10 -23.91 -14.55
C LYS A 157 -4.47 -24.45 -13.18
N ALA A 158 -3.52 -24.51 -12.24
CA ALA A 158 -3.75 -24.99 -10.88
C ALA A 158 -4.85 -24.17 -10.18
N ARG A 159 -4.79 -22.85 -10.32
CA ARG A 159 -5.83 -21.95 -9.80
C ARG A 159 -7.21 -22.28 -10.36
N LYS A 160 -7.32 -22.43 -11.68
CA LYS A 160 -8.60 -22.75 -12.32
C LYS A 160 -9.16 -24.09 -11.83
N GLU A 161 -8.31 -25.11 -11.68
CA GLU A 161 -8.71 -26.44 -11.21
C GLU A 161 -9.25 -26.36 -9.77
N GLU A 162 -8.52 -25.72 -8.86
CA GLU A 162 -8.91 -25.64 -7.44
C GLU A 162 -10.18 -24.83 -7.18
N PHE A 163 -10.45 -23.81 -8.01
CA PHE A 163 -11.66 -23.00 -7.90
C PHE A 163 -12.85 -23.57 -8.69
N SER A 164 -12.65 -24.49 -9.64
CA SER A 164 -13.72 -24.98 -10.52
C SER A 164 -14.89 -25.64 -9.78
N GLU A 165 -14.63 -26.22 -8.61
CA GLU A 165 -15.62 -26.88 -7.76
C GLU A 165 -16.36 -25.92 -6.81
N ARG A 166 -15.97 -24.63 -6.77
CA ARG A 166 -16.51 -23.65 -5.81
C ARG A 166 -17.52 -22.71 -6.46
N LEU A 167 -18.60 -22.41 -5.75
CA LEU A 167 -19.63 -21.42 -6.14
C LEU A 167 -19.06 -20.01 -6.39
N GLU A 168 -17.88 -19.74 -5.83
CA GLU A 168 -17.18 -18.46 -5.88
C GLU A 168 -16.47 -18.23 -7.22
N ALA A 169 -16.31 -19.27 -8.05
CA ALA A 169 -15.62 -19.21 -9.34
C ALA A 169 -16.13 -18.10 -10.27
N LYS A 170 -17.42 -17.75 -10.16
CA LYS A 170 -18.05 -16.70 -10.99
C LYS A 170 -17.60 -15.28 -10.64
N PHE A 171 -17.01 -15.07 -9.46
CA PHE A 171 -16.54 -13.78 -9.00
C PHE A 171 -15.04 -13.58 -9.16
N LEU A 172 -14.34 -14.61 -9.65
CA LEU A 172 -12.90 -14.55 -9.83
C LEU A 172 -12.51 -13.63 -10.99
N THR A 173 -11.33 -13.06 -10.85
CA THR A 173 -10.68 -12.29 -11.90
C THR A 173 -10.55 -13.13 -13.16
N LYS A 174 -10.96 -12.57 -14.29
CA LYS A 174 -10.80 -13.20 -15.60
C LYS A 174 -9.44 -12.80 -16.17
N TYR A 175 -8.56 -13.80 -16.27
CA TYR A 175 -7.25 -13.66 -16.89
C TYR A 175 -7.35 -13.95 -18.39
N LYS A 176 -6.73 -13.10 -19.20
CA LYS A 176 -6.54 -13.33 -20.63
C LYS A 176 -5.07 -13.65 -20.87
N VAL A 177 -4.85 -14.82 -21.47
CA VAL A 177 -3.53 -15.29 -21.90
C VAL A 177 -3.29 -14.85 -23.33
N TRP A 178 -2.11 -14.31 -23.58
CA TRP A 178 -1.62 -13.95 -24.90
C TRP A 178 -0.42 -14.83 -25.21
N ASP A 179 -0.42 -15.48 -26.36
CA ASP A 179 0.73 -16.29 -26.80
C ASP A 179 1.91 -15.40 -27.24
N ALA A 180 3.03 -16.01 -27.61
CA ALA A 180 4.23 -15.29 -28.04
C ALA A 180 3.99 -14.40 -29.27
N GLN A 181 3.19 -14.88 -30.24
CA GLN A 181 2.89 -14.11 -31.46
C GLN A 181 2.02 -12.90 -31.11
N GLU A 182 0.96 -13.10 -30.33
CA GLU A 182 0.08 -12.02 -29.90
C GLU A 182 0.81 -11.01 -29.01
N THR A 183 1.69 -11.46 -28.13
CA THR A 183 2.50 -10.57 -27.27
C THR A 183 3.42 -9.69 -28.12
N LYS A 184 4.03 -10.26 -29.17
CA LYS A 184 4.88 -9.50 -30.09
C LYS A 184 4.09 -8.51 -30.94
N GLU A 185 2.98 -8.95 -31.52
CA GLU A 185 2.24 -8.17 -32.53
C GLU A 185 1.26 -7.18 -31.91
N LYS A 186 0.58 -7.56 -30.82
CA LYS A 186 -0.50 -6.77 -30.21
C LYS A 186 -0.04 -5.98 -29.00
N LEU A 187 0.90 -6.51 -28.21
CA LEU A 187 1.49 -5.81 -27.06
C LEU A 187 2.83 -5.14 -27.39
N LEU A 188 3.29 -5.27 -28.65
CA LEU A 188 4.48 -4.62 -29.17
C LEU A 188 5.75 -4.95 -28.37
N VAL A 189 5.88 -6.19 -27.88
CA VAL A 189 7.08 -6.67 -27.17
C VAL A 189 7.76 -7.79 -27.97
N PRO A 190 8.75 -7.48 -28.82
CA PRO A 190 9.38 -8.47 -29.70
C PRO A 190 10.05 -9.65 -28.99
N ALA A 191 10.53 -9.44 -27.76
CA ALA A 191 11.17 -10.48 -26.94
C ALA A 191 10.17 -11.25 -26.05
N GLY A 192 8.88 -10.91 -26.10
CA GLY A 192 7.86 -11.54 -25.28
C GLY A 192 7.57 -12.96 -25.72
N VAL A 193 7.61 -13.89 -24.78
CA VAL A 193 7.26 -15.32 -24.98
C VAL A 193 5.83 -15.63 -24.55
N GLY A 194 5.17 -14.68 -23.88
CA GLY A 194 3.75 -14.73 -23.52
C GLY A 194 3.39 -13.55 -22.61
N ALA A 195 2.08 -13.34 -22.42
CA ALA A 195 1.58 -12.36 -21.47
C ALA A 195 0.26 -12.77 -20.83
N VAL A 196 -0.02 -12.20 -19.66
CA VAL A 196 -1.31 -12.32 -18.97
C VAL A 196 -1.87 -10.93 -18.71
N THR A 197 -3.11 -10.67 -19.11
CA THR A 197 -3.83 -9.44 -18.77
C THR A 197 -5.05 -9.70 -17.90
N PHE A 198 -5.35 -8.76 -17.01
CA PHE A 198 -6.50 -8.84 -16.11
C PHE A 198 -6.93 -7.46 -15.60
N PRO A 199 -8.19 -7.31 -15.14
CA PRO A 199 -8.68 -6.06 -14.55
C PRO A 199 -7.88 -5.62 -13.32
N ALA A 200 -7.63 -4.31 -13.23
CA ALA A 200 -6.93 -3.67 -12.13
C ALA A 200 -7.42 -2.22 -11.93
N TYR A 201 -6.85 -1.56 -10.94
CA TYR A 201 -7.01 -0.14 -10.70
C TYR A 201 -5.66 0.58 -10.72
N ALA A 202 -5.67 1.80 -11.24
CA ALA A 202 -4.63 2.79 -11.00
C ALA A 202 -5.23 3.95 -10.22
N LEU A 203 -4.53 4.45 -9.20
CA LEU A 203 -4.99 5.58 -8.39
C LEU A 203 -3.81 6.33 -7.76
N SER A 204 -4.04 7.58 -7.34
CA SER A 204 -3.09 8.30 -6.49
C SER A 204 -3.18 7.78 -5.05
N PRO A 205 -2.18 7.01 -4.57
CA PRO A 205 -2.26 6.40 -3.25
C PRO A 205 -2.15 7.47 -2.14
N TYR A 206 -1.50 8.59 -2.43
CA TYR A 206 -1.42 9.73 -1.52
C TYR A 206 -2.79 10.38 -1.31
N LYS A 207 -3.50 10.72 -2.39
CA LYS A 207 -4.87 11.28 -2.29
C LYS A 207 -5.82 10.33 -1.58
N PHE A 208 -5.77 9.03 -1.90
CA PHE A 208 -6.61 8.03 -1.26
C PHE A 208 -6.38 7.93 0.26
N VAL A 209 -5.13 7.84 0.70
CA VAL A 209 -4.81 7.79 2.13
C VAL A 209 -5.16 9.08 2.84
N CYS A 210 -4.88 10.23 2.22
CA CYS A 210 -5.26 11.54 2.76
C CYS A 210 -6.78 11.66 2.96
N GLU A 211 -7.59 11.21 2.00
CA GLU A 211 -9.04 11.22 2.17
C GLU A 211 -9.49 10.33 3.34
N LEU A 212 -8.91 9.13 3.51
CA LEU A 212 -9.21 8.28 4.68
C LEU A 212 -8.88 8.97 6.02
N LEU A 213 -7.78 9.73 6.06
CA LEU A 213 -7.41 10.53 7.23
C LEU A 213 -8.42 11.64 7.47
N GLU A 214 -8.81 12.39 6.43
CA GLU A 214 -9.81 13.45 6.53
C GLU A 214 -11.18 12.92 6.96
N MET A 215 -11.62 11.79 6.41
CA MET A 215 -12.84 11.08 6.84
C MET A 215 -12.79 10.75 8.34
N SER A 216 -11.63 10.36 8.85
CA SER A 216 -11.42 10.03 10.26
C SER A 216 -11.37 11.28 11.14
N ILE A 217 -10.76 12.37 10.66
CA ILE A 217 -10.75 13.67 11.35
C ILE A 217 -12.17 14.23 11.47
N ARG A 218 -12.98 14.15 10.40
CA ARG A 218 -14.40 14.55 10.42
C ARG A 218 -15.23 13.77 11.46
N LYS A 219 -14.76 12.59 11.86
CA LYS A 219 -15.35 11.75 12.91
C LYS A 219 -14.73 11.96 14.30
N GLY A 220 -13.82 12.92 14.46
CA GLY A 220 -13.23 13.28 15.75
C GLY A 220 -11.85 12.68 16.04
N MET A 221 -11.19 12.03 15.07
CA MET A 221 -9.78 11.68 15.21
C MET A 221 -8.94 12.95 15.32
N ASN A 222 -7.95 12.93 16.22
CA ASN A 222 -6.94 13.98 16.30
C ASN A 222 -5.68 13.53 15.55
N LEU A 223 -5.34 14.19 14.44
CA LEU A 223 -4.11 13.96 13.70
C LEU A 223 -3.05 14.98 14.12
N GLN A 224 -1.83 14.51 14.37
CA GLN A 224 -0.67 15.33 14.69
C GLN A 224 0.49 14.96 13.77
N THR A 225 0.63 15.68 12.66
CA THR A 225 1.80 15.60 11.78
C THR A 225 3.01 16.31 12.42
N ASN A 226 4.19 16.06 11.86
CA ASN A 226 5.47 16.59 12.33
C ASN A 226 5.66 16.36 13.85
N THR A 227 5.30 15.15 14.30
CA THR A 227 5.29 14.71 15.69
C THR A 227 5.81 13.28 15.77
N ALA A 228 7.13 13.14 15.73
CA ALA A 228 7.78 11.84 15.79
C ALA A 228 7.62 11.21 17.17
N VAL A 229 7.10 9.99 17.22
CA VAL A 229 7.24 9.12 18.38
C VAL A 229 8.66 8.58 18.37
N ILE A 230 9.40 8.84 19.45
CA ILE A 230 10.81 8.43 19.59
C ILE A 230 10.94 7.15 20.41
N LYS A 231 9.94 6.86 21.26
CA LYS A 231 9.93 5.69 22.14
C LYS A 231 8.49 5.37 22.57
N VAL A 232 8.19 4.08 22.69
CA VAL A 232 6.95 3.58 23.29
C VAL A 232 7.31 2.66 24.44
N ALA A 233 6.66 2.82 25.59
CA ALA A 233 6.91 1.98 26.76
C ALA A 233 5.61 1.65 27.51
N PRO A 234 5.51 0.48 28.18
CA PRO A 234 4.42 0.21 29.10
C PRO A 234 4.58 1.07 30.37
N ILE A 235 3.45 1.54 30.90
CA ILE A 235 3.39 2.19 32.21
C ILE A 235 3.02 1.12 33.25
N LEU A 236 3.82 1.01 34.32
CA LEU A 236 3.51 0.17 35.48
C LEU A 236 2.39 0.85 36.30
N ALA A 237 1.15 0.45 36.06
CA ALA A 237 -0.05 0.95 36.73
C ALA A 237 -1.05 -0.20 36.92
N PRO A 238 -2.07 -0.07 37.79
CA PRO A 238 -3.07 -1.13 38.04
C PRO A 238 -3.81 -1.60 36.78
N LYS A 239 -3.91 -0.72 35.77
CA LYS A 239 -4.36 -1.07 34.41
C LYS A 239 -3.20 -0.84 33.46
N LYS A 240 -2.85 -1.86 32.65
CA LYS A 240 -1.77 -1.77 31.65
C LYS A 240 -2.07 -0.62 30.68
N LYS A 241 -1.23 0.41 30.71
CA LYS A 241 -1.24 1.56 29.81
C LYS A 241 0.10 1.67 29.11
N TRP A 242 0.16 2.52 28.10
CA TRP A 242 1.35 2.81 27.32
C TRP A 242 1.63 4.30 27.34
N ILE A 243 2.89 4.67 27.24
CA ILE A 243 3.35 6.04 27.03
C ILE A 243 4.11 6.10 25.70
N GLY A 244 3.75 7.06 24.86
CA GLY A 244 4.49 7.45 23.67
C GLY A 244 5.24 8.75 23.95
N HIS A 245 6.55 8.74 23.76
CA HIS A 245 7.40 9.91 23.92
C HIS A 245 7.58 10.64 22.59
N THR A 246 7.45 11.96 22.60
CA THR A 246 7.66 12.83 21.43
C THR A 246 8.41 14.10 21.85
N GLU A 247 9.00 14.82 20.90
CA GLU A 247 9.60 16.15 21.18
C GLU A 247 8.56 17.20 21.61
N ARG A 248 7.27 16.96 21.35
CA ARG A 248 6.14 17.84 21.72
C ARG A 248 5.46 17.43 23.03
N GLY A 249 6.09 16.53 23.79
CA GLY A 249 5.57 15.99 25.04
C GLY A 249 5.10 14.54 24.92
N ASP A 250 4.63 14.02 26.04
CA ASP A 250 4.22 12.62 26.18
C ASP A 250 2.71 12.46 26.00
N ILE A 251 2.31 11.31 25.45
CA ILE A 251 0.91 10.89 25.37
C ILE A 251 0.71 9.53 26.02
N ILE A 252 -0.32 9.43 26.87
CA ILE A 252 -0.71 8.19 27.53
C ILE A 252 -1.85 7.52 26.76
N ALA A 253 -1.73 6.22 26.49
CA ALA A 253 -2.73 5.45 25.76
C ALA A 253 -3.14 4.17 26.48
N ASN A 254 -4.40 3.74 26.30
CA ASN A 254 -4.80 2.38 26.70
C ASN A 254 -4.25 1.34 25.72
N LYS A 255 -4.24 1.67 24.41
CA LYS A 255 -3.63 0.86 23.36
C LYS A 255 -2.78 1.73 22.43
N VAL A 256 -1.61 1.22 22.05
CA VAL A 256 -0.76 1.80 21.01
C VAL A 256 -0.75 0.85 19.82
N ILE A 257 -0.92 1.39 18.62
CA ILE A 257 -0.93 0.67 17.35
C ILE A 257 0.24 1.19 16.53
N LEU A 258 1.21 0.32 16.24
CA LEU A 258 2.36 0.66 15.41
C LEU A 258 2.02 0.38 13.95
N ALA A 259 1.82 1.44 13.17
CA ALA A 259 1.55 1.40 11.73
C ALA A 259 2.71 2.07 10.96
N THR A 260 3.95 1.80 11.38
CA THR A 260 5.16 2.51 10.96
C THR A 260 6.00 1.78 9.92
N ASN A 261 5.53 0.64 9.39
CA ASN A 261 6.18 -0.13 8.32
C ASN A 261 7.67 -0.41 8.65
N ALA A 262 8.59 -0.07 7.76
CA ALA A 262 10.03 -0.27 7.90
C ALA A 262 10.63 0.36 9.18
N TYR A 263 9.97 1.34 9.78
CA TYR A 263 10.44 2.02 11.00
C TYR A 263 9.97 1.33 12.29
N THR A 264 9.22 0.22 12.20
CA THR A 264 8.63 -0.44 13.38
C THR A 264 9.70 -0.90 14.36
N ALA A 265 10.82 -1.44 13.88
CA ALA A 265 11.89 -1.92 14.75
C ALA A 265 12.57 -0.80 15.58
N ALA A 266 12.52 0.46 15.14
CA ALA A 266 13.02 1.59 15.92
C ALA A 266 12.18 1.84 17.19
N LEU A 267 10.88 1.48 17.17
CA LEU A 267 9.96 1.63 18.30
C LEU A 267 9.75 0.33 19.08
N TYR A 268 9.91 -0.82 18.41
CA TYR A 268 9.76 -2.14 18.99
C TYR A 268 10.84 -3.09 18.46
N PRO A 269 12.05 -3.09 19.06
CA PRO A 269 13.21 -3.83 18.55
C PRO A 269 13.00 -5.32 18.22
N PRO A 270 12.16 -6.10 18.95
CA PRO A 270 11.97 -7.52 18.65
C PRO A 270 11.44 -7.82 17.24
N VAL A 271 10.80 -6.87 16.54
CA VAL A 271 10.36 -7.11 15.15
C VAL A 271 11.47 -6.99 14.11
N ALA A 272 12.68 -6.56 14.50
CA ALA A 272 13.82 -6.48 13.60
C ALA A 272 14.20 -7.84 12.97
N GLU A 273 13.85 -8.94 13.63
CA GLU A 273 14.06 -10.30 13.11
C GLU A 273 13.13 -10.65 11.94
N PHE A 274 12.00 -9.96 11.82
CA PHE A 274 10.93 -10.27 10.86
C PHE A 274 10.73 -9.20 9.79
N ILE A 275 11.19 -7.96 10.03
CA ILE A 275 10.99 -6.82 9.14
C ILE A 275 12.35 -6.29 8.70
N ILE A 276 12.67 -6.48 7.42
CA ILE A 276 13.88 -5.97 6.79
C ILE A 276 13.50 -4.84 5.83
N PRO A 277 13.90 -3.58 6.09
CA PRO A 277 13.68 -2.48 5.17
C PRO A 277 14.42 -2.67 3.85
N THR A 278 13.73 -2.45 2.73
CA THR A 278 14.33 -2.46 1.39
C THR A 278 14.07 -1.12 0.69
N ARG A 279 14.99 -0.74 -0.21
CA ARG A 279 14.86 0.47 -1.01
C ARG A 279 14.13 0.13 -2.31
N GLY A 280 12.95 0.71 -2.50
CA GLY A 280 12.26 0.75 -3.79
C GLY A 280 12.40 2.12 -4.44
N GLN A 281 12.46 2.16 -5.77
CA GLN A 281 12.42 3.38 -6.57
C GLN A 281 11.23 3.33 -7.52
N VAL A 282 10.60 4.48 -7.72
CA VAL A 282 9.52 4.68 -8.69
C VAL A 282 9.88 5.93 -9.47
N CYS A 283 9.86 5.80 -10.79
CA CYS A 283 10.05 6.92 -11.69
C CYS A 283 8.71 7.29 -12.32
N TRP A 284 8.49 8.59 -12.49
CA TRP A 284 7.38 9.11 -13.26
C TRP A 284 7.95 9.87 -14.44
N PHE A 285 7.37 9.67 -15.60
CA PHE A 285 7.81 10.28 -16.85
C PHE A 285 6.65 11.10 -17.41
N GLU A 286 6.93 12.36 -17.75
CA GLU A 286 6.02 13.20 -18.52
C GLU A 286 6.51 13.24 -19.96
N TYR A 287 5.63 12.94 -20.90
CA TYR A 287 5.93 13.17 -22.31
C TYR A 287 5.66 14.65 -22.62
N CYS A 288 6.73 15.45 -22.71
CA CYS A 288 6.63 16.79 -23.26
C CYS A 288 6.70 16.70 -24.80
N TRP A 289 5.56 16.81 -25.47
CA TRP A 289 5.54 16.93 -26.91
C TRP A 289 5.71 18.41 -27.30
N GLU A 290 6.90 18.80 -27.76
CA GLU A 290 7.12 20.09 -28.41
C GLU A 290 6.56 20.03 -29.84
N SER A 291 5.24 20.16 -30.01
CA SER A 291 4.71 20.56 -31.32
C SER A 291 3.48 21.44 -31.16
N GLY A 292 3.61 22.71 -31.55
CA GLY A 292 2.59 23.76 -31.48
C GLY A 292 1.40 23.58 -32.43
N THR A 293 0.83 22.38 -32.52
CA THR A 293 -0.43 22.12 -33.23
C THR A 293 -1.24 21.10 -32.44
N GLU A 294 -2.37 21.56 -31.91
CA GLU A 294 -3.38 20.74 -31.21
C GLU A 294 -3.78 19.50 -32.02
N LYS A 295 -3.82 18.33 -31.36
CA LYS A 295 -5.04 17.51 -31.18
C LYS A 295 -4.72 16.14 -30.56
N ASP A 296 -5.23 15.92 -29.36
CA ASP A 296 -5.85 14.69 -28.86
C ASP A 296 -5.35 13.35 -29.41
N LEU A 297 -4.07 13.05 -29.22
CA LEU A 297 -3.55 11.71 -29.45
C LEU A 297 -2.65 11.32 -28.28
N TRP A 298 -3.20 10.49 -27.39
CA TRP A 298 -2.51 9.72 -26.34
C TRP A 298 -1.98 10.48 -25.12
N ALA A 299 -2.86 11.17 -24.38
CA ALA A 299 -2.59 11.50 -22.97
C ALA A 299 -2.82 10.27 -22.06
N GLU A 300 -2.41 9.07 -22.48
CA GLU A 300 -2.44 7.89 -21.63
C GLU A 300 -1.24 7.95 -20.68
N GLN A 301 -1.51 8.11 -19.39
CA GLN A 301 -0.50 8.00 -18.35
C GLN A 301 -0.04 6.55 -18.24
N TRP A 302 1.13 6.26 -18.79
CA TRP A 302 1.82 4.99 -18.63
C TRP A 302 2.66 5.02 -17.35
N TYR A 303 2.41 4.11 -16.42
CA TYR A 303 3.32 3.86 -15.30
C TYR A 303 4.27 2.74 -15.70
N LEU A 304 5.50 3.10 -16.10
CA LEU A 304 6.55 2.11 -16.29
C LEU A 304 7.28 1.91 -14.97
N TRP A 305 7.25 0.68 -14.45
CA TRP A 305 8.04 0.30 -13.28
C TRP A 305 9.16 -0.65 -13.69
N ALA A 306 10.39 -0.24 -13.42
CA ALA A 306 11.56 -1.11 -13.47
C ALA A 306 12.01 -1.37 -12.03
N LEU A 307 11.85 -2.61 -11.56
CA LEU A 307 12.38 -3.07 -10.28
C LEU A 307 13.88 -3.34 -10.46
N PHE A 308 14.71 -2.33 -10.26
CA PHE A 308 16.14 -2.56 -10.14
C PHE A 308 16.43 -3.16 -8.76
N SER A 309 16.48 -4.48 -8.67
CA SER A 309 17.19 -5.13 -7.57
C SER A 309 18.68 -4.91 -7.80
N ILE A 310 19.20 -3.78 -7.30
CA ILE A 310 20.65 -3.65 -7.14
C ILE A 310 20.99 -4.54 -5.94
N SER A 311 21.31 -5.81 -6.22
CA SER A 311 22.06 -6.63 -5.28
C SER A 311 23.42 -5.96 -5.11
N THR A 312 23.63 -5.31 -3.98
CA THR A 312 24.99 -5.08 -3.47
C THR A 312 25.51 -6.37 -2.91
#